data_AF-A0A6A5ANN6-F1
#
_entry.id   AF-A0A6A5ANN6-F1
#
_cell.length_a   1.000
_cell.length_b   1.000
_cell.length_c   1.000
_cell.angle_alpha   90.00
_cell.angle_beta   90.00
_cell.angle_gamma   90.00
#
_symmetry.space_group_name_H-M   'P 1'
#
loop_
_entity.id
_entity.type
_entity.pdbx_description
1 polymer ?
#
loop_
_entity_poly.entity_id
_entity_poly.type
_entity_poly.pdbx_seq_one_letter_code
_entity_poly.pdbx_strand_id
1 'polypeptide(L)'
;MLDERTVLTNIKIKMLPPNTTTHLQPQDAGIIASFKAKLKQRQLQNALDQISMVMEGRQSGLYEVPLVEAMSWAKEAWRSVSPATISNCWGRTGILDSELSVLSNRLDVANLA
;
A
#
# COMPACT_ATOMS: atom_id res chain seq x y z
N MET A 1 -7.57 -11.02 -15.83
CA MET A 1 -8.35 -12.15 -15.28
C MET A 1 -7.52 -13.40 -15.42
N LEU A 2 -7.54 -14.30 -14.43
CA LEU A 2 -6.91 -15.62 -14.60
C LEU A 2 -7.58 -16.33 -15.78
N ASP A 3 -6.78 -16.95 -16.65
CA ASP A 3 -7.30 -17.82 -17.70
C ASP A 3 -8.06 -18.98 -17.04
N GLU A 4 -9.26 -19.30 -17.52
CA GLU A 4 -10.09 -20.42 -17.03
C GLU A 4 -9.34 -21.77 -17.07
N ARG A 5 -8.25 -21.84 -17.85
CA ARG A 5 -7.36 -23.02 -17.94
C ARG A 5 -6.27 -23.07 -16.86
N THR A 6 -6.17 -22.05 -16.02
CA THR A 6 -5.13 -21.99 -14.97
C THR A 6 -5.51 -22.92 -13.81
N VAL A 7 -4.89 -24.09 -13.77
CA VAL A 7 -5.06 -25.04 -12.66
C VAL A 7 -4.15 -24.62 -11.50
N LEU A 8 -4.74 -24.14 -10.41
CA LEU A 8 -4.03 -23.83 -9.18
C LEU A 8 -4.05 -25.04 -8.24
N THR A 9 -2.90 -25.64 -7.97
CA THR A 9 -2.80 -26.85 -7.14
C THR A 9 -2.85 -26.58 -5.64
N ASN A 10 -2.49 -25.36 -5.21
CA ASN A 10 -2.29 -25.01 -3.80
C ASN A 10 -3.07 -23.76 -3.36
N ILE A 11 -3.95 -23.21 -4.22
CA ILE A 11 -4.68 -21.97 -3.95
C ILE A 11 -6.17 -22.21 -4.15
N LYS A 12 -6.97 -21.86 -3.13
CA LYS A 12 -8.43 -21.86 -3.22
C LYS A 12 -8.93 -20.44 -3.46
N ILE A 13 -9.51 -20.19 -4.63
CA ILE A 13 -10.12 -18.90 -4.95
C ILE A 13 -11.51 -18.82 -4.31
N LYS A 14 -11.83 -17.67 -3.71
CA LYS A 14 -13.15 -17.35 -3.15
C LYS A 14 -13.66 -16.06 -3.76
N MET A 15 -14.86 -16.11 -4.33
CA MET A 15 -15.56 -14.91 -4.81
C MET A 15 -16.24 -14.22 -3.63
N LEU A 16 -16.06 -12.90 -3.54
CA LEU A 16 -16.72 -12.09 -2.53
C LEU A 16 -18.11 -11.67 -3.03
N PRO A 17 -19.09 -11.47 -2.12
CA PRO A 17 -20.36 -10.87 -2.48
C PRO A 17 -20.17 -9.48 -3.10
N PRO A 18 -21.10 -9.00 -3.93
CA PRO A 18 -21.04 -7.65 -4.47
C PRO A 18 -21.06 -6.60 -3.35
N ASN A 19 -20.41 -5.45 -3.60
CA ASN A 19 -20.39 -4.28 -2.71
C ASN A 19 -19.75 -4.48 -1.31
N THR A 20 -18.90 -5.50 -1.14
CA THR A 20 -18.22 -5.76 0.15
C THR A 20 -16.76 -5.31 0.17
N THR A 21 -16.34 -4.43 -0.73
CA THR A 21 -14.92 -4.08 -0.92
C THR A 21 -14.25 -3.58 0.36
N THR A 22 -14.80 -2.57 1.03
CA THR A 22 -14.23 -2.05 2.29
C THR A 22 -14.39 -3.00 3.48
N HIS A 23 -15.31 -3.97 3.39
CA HIS A 23 -15.63 -4.90 4.47
C HIS A 23 -14.80 -6.17 4.42
N LEU A 24 -14.53 -6.70 3.22
CA LEU A 24 -13.89 -8.00 3.03
C LEU A 24 -12.57 -7.92 2.25
N GLN A 25 -12.17 -6.75 1.74
CA GLN A 25 -10.89 -6.59 1.03
C GLN A 25 -9.92 -5.77 1.89
N PRO A 26 -8.89 -6.38 2.48
CA PRO A 26 -7.93 -5.68 3.34
C PRO A 26 -7.21 -4.52 2.63
N GLN A 27 -7.04 -4.64 1.31
CA GLN A 27 -6.48 -3.57 0.47
C GLN A 27 -7.30 -2.28 0.58
N ASP A 28 -8.61 -2.39 0.51
CA ASP A 28 -9.56 -1.27 0.60
C ASP A 28 -9.94 -0.92 2.05
N ALA A 29 -9.67 -1.82 3.01
CA ALA A 29 -9.84 -1.57 4.43
C ALA A 29 -8.82 -0.58 5.03
N GLY A 30 -7.77 -0.20 4.26
CA GLY A 30 -6.86 0.88 4.63
C GLY A 30 -5.45 0.81 4.05
N ILE A 31 -5.02 -0.34 3.51
CA ILE A 31 -3.66 -0.49 2.96
C ILE A 31 -3.44 0.45 1.77
N ILE A 32 -4.37 0.52 0.81
CA ILE A 32 -4.28 1.42 -0.35
C ILE A 32 -4.27 2.88 0.11
N ALA A 33 -5.08 3.23 1.11
CA ALA A 33 -5.13 4.58 1.64
C ALA A 33 -3.79 4.99 2.29
N SER A 34 -3.21 4.11 3.10
CA SER A 34 -1.90 4.31 3.73
C SER A 34 -0.79 4.46 2.69
N PHE A 35 -0.74 3.56 1.71
CA PHE A 35 0.20 3.63 0.60
C PHE A 35 0.09 4.96 -0.17
N LYS A 36 -1.12 5.37 -0.56
CA LYS A 36 -1.37 6.64 -1.26
C LYS A 36 -0.94 7.85 -0.42
N ALA A 37 -1.14 7.82 0.89
CA ALA A 37 -0.68 8.89 1.78
C ALA A 37 0.84 9.00 1.80
N LYS A 38 1.56 7.87 1.89
CA LYS A 38 3.03 7.83 1.84
C LYS A 38 3.58 8.31 0.49
N LEU A 39 2.92 7.95 -0.61
CA LEU A 39 3.31 8.42 -1.95
C LEU A 39 3.09 9.94 -2.08
N LYS A 40 1.93 10.45 -1.64
CA LYS A 40 1.62 11.89 -1.67
C LYS A 40 2.59 12.72 -0.82
N GLN A 41 3.00 12.21 0.34
CA GLN A 41 4.00 12.89 1.19
C GLN A 41 5.31 13.11 0.43
N ARG A 42 5.76 12.12 -0.35
CA ARG A 42 6.98 12.21 -1.17
C ARG A 42 6.82 13.20 -2.33
N GLN A 43 5.68 13.14 -3.00
CA GLN A 43 5.35 14.08 -4.06
C GLN A 43 5.35 15.53 -3.57
N LEU A 44 4.78 15.79 -2.39
CA LEU A 44 4.79 17.12 -1.78
C LEU A 44 6.19 17.55 -1.37
N GLN A 45 7.01 16.66 -0.79
CA GLN A 45 8.38 16.97 -0.43
C GLN A 45 9.20 17.36 -1.68
N ASN A 46 9.12 16.58 -2.75
CA ASN A 46 9.77 16.93 -4.01
C ASN A 46 9.30 18.28 -4.54
N ALA A 47 8.00 18.56 -4.53
CA ALA A 47 7.50 19.86 -4.95
C ALA A 47 8.09 21.03 -4.13
N LEU A 48 8.26 20.86 -2.81
CA LEU A 48 8.92 21.86 -1.97
C LEU A 48 10.40 22.03 -2.34
N ASP A 49 11.11 20.94 -2.62
CA ASP A 49 12.53 20.97 -2.99
C ASP A 49 12.76 21.63 -4.36
N GLN A 50 11.78 21.52 -5.27
CA GLN A 50 11.85 22.06 -6.63
C GLN A 50 11.38 23.52 -6.75
N ILE A 51 10.75 24.08 -5.70
CA ILE A 51 10.03 25.36 -5.80
C ILE A 51 10.93 26.53 -6.22
N SER A 52 12.15 26.60 -5.71
CA SER A 52 13.11 27.66 -6.03
C SER A 52 13.56 27.59 -7.49
N MET A 53 13.88 26.39 -7.98
CA MET A 53 14.33 26.18 -9.36
C MET A 53 13.24 26.50 -10.37
N VAL A 54 11.99 26.18 -10.07
CA VAL A 54 10.83 26.55 -10.90
C VAL A 54 10.62 28.06 -10.89
N MET A 55 10.69 28.71 -9.72
CA MET A 55 10.56 30.18 -9.62
C MET A 55 11.66 30.93 -10.37
N GLU A 56 12.87 30.36 -10.45
CA GLU A 56 14.00 30.89 -11.20
C GLU A 56 13.96 30.55 -12.70
N GLY A 57 12.92 29.85 -13.17
CA GLY A 57 12.77 29.44 -14.57
C GLY A 57 13.76 28.36 -15.03
N ARG A 58 14.46 27.70 -14.09
CA ARG A 58 15.44 26.64 -14.36
C ARG A 58 14.80 25.26 -14.54
N GLN A 59 13.52 25.11 -14.20
CA GLN A 59 12.75 23.88 -14.37
C GLN A 59 11.32 24.18 -14.81
N SER A 60 10.77 23.30 -15.66
CA SER A 60 9.48 23.45 -16.34
C SER A 60 8.25 23.16 -15.47
N GLY A 61 8.36 22.25 -14.50
CA GLY A 61 7.19 21.81 -13.72
C GLY A 61 7.52 21.35 -12.30
N LEU A 62 6.74 21.85 -11.34
CA LEU A 62 6.87 21.56 -9.90
C LEU A 62 6.63 20.08 -9.56
N TYR A 63 5.84 19.39 -10.38
CA TYR A 63 5.42 18.01 -10.17
C TYR A 63 5.90 17.05 -11.27
N GLU A 64 6.76 17.52 -12.18
CA GLU A 64 7.36 16.63 -13.18
C GLU A 64 8.36 15.71 -12.50
N VAL A 65 8.13 14.40 -12.65
CA VAL A 65 8.94 13.35 -12.03
C VAL A 65 9.23 12.27 -13.08
N PRO A 66 10.50 11.95 -13.35
CA PRO A 66 10.87 10.84 -14.23
C PRO A 66 10.25 9.51 -13.75
N LEU A 67 9.89 8.63 -14.68
CA LEU A 67 9.23 7.36 -14.35
C LEU A 67 10.05 6.49 -13.37
N VAL A 68 11.38 6.47 -13.52
CA VAL A 68 12.27 5.71 -12.62
C VAL A 68 12.20 6.22 -11.17
N GLU A 69 12.06 7.53 -11.00
CA GLU A 69 11.93 8.15 -9.69
C GLU A 69 10.55 7.86 -9.10
N ALA A 70 9.49 7.98 -9.90
CA ALA A 70 8.13 7.61 -9.49
C ALA A 70 8.04 6.14 -9.04
N MET A 71 8.71 5.21 -9.74
CA MET A 71 8.79 3.80 -9.34
C MET A 71 9.58 3.63 -8.03
N SER A 72 10.67 4.37 -7.84
CA SER A 72 11.41 4.36 -6.57
C SER A 72 10.53 4.85 -5.41
N TRP A 73 9.78 5.93 -5.62
CA TRP A 73 8.85 6.45 -4.61
C TRP A 73 7.75 5.46 -4.27
N ALA A 74 7.20 4.75 -5.26
CA ALA A 74 6.21 3.70 -5.01
C ALA A 74 6.81 2.56 -4.16
N LYS A 75 8.01 2.10 -4.49
CA LYS A 75 8.73 1.08 -3.70
C LYS A 75 8.95 1.53 -2.26
N GLU A 76 9.39 2.76 -2.05
CA GLU A 76 9.65 3.30 -0.73
C GLU A 76 8.37 3.62 0.05
N ALA A 77 7.32 4.10 -0.62
CA ALA A 77 6.01 4.30 -0.02
C ALA A 77 5.43 2.98 0.49
N TRP A 78 5.56 1.89 -0.29
CA TRP A 78 5.17 0.55 0.15
C TRP A 78 5.95 0.09 1.38
N ARG A 79 7.28 0.24 1.38
CA ARG A 79 8.14 -0.08 2.53
C ARG A 79 7.81 0.75 3.78
N SER A 80 7.19 1.91 3.60
CA SER A 80 6.78 2.81 4.68
C SER A 80 5.37 2.52 5.22
N VAL A 81 4.60 1.61 4.60
CA VAL A 81 3.35 1.11 5.16
C VAL A 81 3.72 0.20 6.33
N SER A 82 3.23 0.50 7.54
CA SER A 82 3.62 -0.26 8.72
C SER A 82 2.99 -1.66 8.73
N PRO A 83 3.70 -2.69 9.23
CA PRO A 83 3.12 -4.01 9.45
C PRO A 83 1.84 -3.96 10.28
N ALA A 84 1.81 -3.13 11.33
CA ALA A 84 0.61 -2.89 12.14
C ALA A 84 -0.58 -2.36 11.31
N THR A 85 -0.34 -1.49 10.32
CA THR A 85 -1.41 -1.02 9.42
C THR A 85 -1.97 -2.19 8.61
N ILE A 86 -1.11 -3.06 8.10
CA ILE A 86 -1.51 -4.26 7.35
C ILE A 86 -2.31 -5.19 8.26
N SER A 87 -1.76 -5.57 9.42
CA SER A 87 -2.43 -6.43 10.41
C SER A 87 -3.81 -5.89 10.81
N ASN A 88 -3.91 -4.60 11.15
CA ASN A 88 -5.18 -3.95 11.50
C ASN A 88 -6.19 -3.97 10.35
N CYS A 89 -5.76 -3.76 9.10
CA CYS A 89 -6.65 -3.83 7.94
C CYS A 89 -7.20 -5.25 7.74
N TRP A 90 -6.36 -6.27 7.90
CA TRP A 90 -6.81 -7.66 7.84
C TRP A 90 -7.75 -8.01 8.99
N GLY A 91 -7.42 -7.62 10.22
CA GLY A 91 -8.29 -7.83 11.39
C GLY A 91 -9.66 -7.16 11.23
N ARG A 92 -9.71 -5.96 10.65
CA ARG A 92 -10.97 -5.24 10.35
C ARG A 92 -11.89 -6.02 9.39
N THR A 93 -11.33 -6.79 8.47
CA THR A 93 -12.15 -7.59 7.54
C THR A 93 -12.78 -8.83 8.16
N GLY A 94 -12.34 -9.23 9.36
CA GLY A 94 -12.77 -10.48 9.99
C GLY A 94 -12.32 -11.75 9.25
N ILE A 95 -11.41 -11.63 8.27
CA ILE A 95 -10.85 -12.79 7.54
C ILE A 95 -9.83 -13.55 8.39
N LEU A 96 -9.06 -12.83 9.21
CA LEU A 96 -8.16 -13.46 10.18
C LEU A 96 -8.97 -13.98 11.36
N ASP A 97 -8.75 -15.25 11.72
CA ASP A 97 -9.26 -15.79 12.97
C ASP A 97 -8.48 -15.25 14.18
N SER A 98 -8.99 -15.53 15.38
CA SER A 98 -8.39 -15.06 16.63
C SER A 98 -6.96 -15.56 16.83
N GLU A 99 -6.61 -16.74 16.33
CA GLU A 99 -5.25 -17.29 16.50
C GLU A 99 -4.25 -16.64 15.55
N LEU A 100 -4.63 -16.45 14.27
CA LEU A 100 -3.82 -15.77 13.26
C LEU A 100 -3.62 -14.29 13.56
N SER A 101 -4.64 -13.63 14.13
CA SER A 101 -4.50 -12.23 14.58
C SER A 101 -3.49 -12.10 15.73
N VAL A 102 -3.50 -13.02 16.70
CA VAL A 102 -2.51 -13.07 17.79
C VAL A 102 -1.12 -13.38 17.23
N LEU A 103 -0.99 -14.29 16.26
CA LEU A 103 0.29 -14.61 15.64
C LEU A 103 0.86 -13.41 14.87
N SER A 104 0.02 -12.71 14.09
CA SER A 104 0.42 -11.50 13.37
C SER A 104 0.95 -10.43 14.32
N ASN A 105 0.22 -10.17 15.42
CA ASN A 105 0.65 -9.20 16.42
C ASN A 105 2.00 -9.57 17.06
N ARG A 106 2.26 -10.87 17.28
CA ARG A 106 3.54 -11.34 17.83
C ARG A 106 4.70 -11.20 16.84
N LEU A 107 4.45 -11.45 15.55
CA LEU A 107 5.45 -11.28 14.49
C LEU A 107 5.77 -9.81 14.24
N ASP A 108 4.77 -8.92 14.37
CA ASP A 108 4.97 -7.47 14.28
C ASP A 108 5.91 -6.98 15.40
N VAL A 109 5.72 -7.44 16.65
CA VAL A 109 6.60 -7.08 17.78
C VAL A 109 8.02 -7.64 17.60
N ALA A 110 8.16 -8.86 17.08
CA ALA A 110 9.47 -9.48 16.86
C ALA A 110 10.29 -8.81 15.75
N ASN A 111 9.64 -8.17 14.77
CA ASN A 111 10.32 -7.42 13.69
C ASN A 111 10.67 -5.97 14.08
N LEU A 112 10.35 -5.54 15.31
CA LEU A 112 10.75 -4.26 15.89
C LEU A 112 11.90 -4.37 16.92
N ALA A 113 12.36 -5.60 17.24
CA ALA A 113 13.48 -5.89 18.14
C ALA A 113 14.73 -6.32 17.37
#